data_AF-A0AAN6MLG3-F1
#
_entry.id   AF-A0AAN6MLG3-F1
#
_cell.length_a   1.000
_cell.length_b   1.000
_cell.length_c   1.000
_cell.angle_alpha   90.00
_cell.angle_beta   90.00
_cell.angle_gamma   90.00
#
_symmetry.space_group_name_H-M   'P 1'
#
loop_
_entity.id
_entity.type
_entity.pdbx_description
1 polymer ?
#
loop_
_entity_poly.entity_id
_entity_poly.type
_entity_poly.pdbx_seq_one_letter_code
_entity_poly.pdbx_strand_id
1 'polypeptide(L)'
;MAQAETLGVDKDEEDDDRPTDELIHNEELWFPSWPPPNPRAILAEREAYRHRLRYRRYRAPEGIIEDSPLYGLSRLYGLFRLYEQIMADYVINMRNELEVFWWTRWPVCNIPDPGEQVDPERYTASTPKKYEEVPAWTEKVAPLKELLHIPHSQPCTGQLTSLEDKDADPHFRKKNILAIRPNIHFV
;
A
#
# COMPACT_ATOMS: atom_id res chain seq x y z
N MET A 1 12.60 7.42 61.33
CA MET A 1 11.85 8.19 60.32
C MET A 1 12.42 7.80 58.97
N ALA A 2 11.67 7.03 58.19
CA ALA A 2 12.12 6.49 56.91
C ALA A 2 12.04 7.58 55.84
N GLN A 3 13.12 7.74 55.08
CA GLN A 3 13.17 8.55 53.86
C GLN A 3 12.44 7.78 52.75
N ALA A 4 11.46 8.42 52.12
CA ALA A 4 10.83 7.91 50.92
C ALA A 4 11.53 8.54 49.71
N GLU A 5 12.31 7.74 48.99
CA GLU A 5 12.82 8.05 47.66
C GLU A 5 11.64 8.11 46.69
N THR A 6 11.33 9.31 46.18
CA THR A 6 10.41 9.48 45.07
C THR A 6 11.12 9.09 43.78
N LEU A 7 10.79 7.90 43.27
CA LEU A 7 11.11 7.47 41.90
C LEU A 7 10.62 8.54 40.92
N GLY A 8 11.57 9.11 40.16
CA GLY A 8 11.27 9.96 39.02
C GLY A 8 10.46 9.17 38.01
N VAL A 9 9.19 9.55 37.88
CA VAL A 9 8.39 9.18 36.72
C VAL A 9 8.93 10.04 35.59
N ASP A 10 9.75 9.44 34.74
CA ASP A 10 10.02 9.96 33.41
C ASP A 10 8.65 10.14 32.75
N LYS A 11 8.20 11.39 32.69
CA LYS A 11 7.08 11.74 31.83
C LYS A 11 7.61 11.50 30.43
N ASP A 12 7.07 10.48 29.77
CA ASP A 12 7.06 10.45 28.32
C ASP A 12 6.65 11.85 27.87
N GLU A 13 7.59 12.59 27.28
CA GLU A 13 7.31 13.83 26.58
C GLU A 13 6.38 13.42 25.43
N GLU A 14 5.08 13.45 25.72
CA GLU A 14 4.04 13.57 24.72
C GLU A 14 4.36 14.90 24.02
N ASP A 15 5.15 14.82 22.94
CA ASP A 15 5.43 15.94 22.05
C ASP A 15 4.11 16.69 21.90
N ASP A 16 4.06 17.92 22.42
CA ASP A 16 2.92 18.81 22.27
C ASP A 16 2.90 19.24 20.80
N ASP A 17 2.47 18.31 19.94
CA ASP A 17 2.48 18.31 18.47
C ASP A 17 1.35 19.22 17.94
N ARG A 18 0.98 20.24 18.73
CA ARG A 18 0.05 21.27 18.31
C ARG A 18 0.78 22.22 17.35
N PRO A 19 0.23 22.44 16.15
CA PRO A 19 0.85 23.31 15.16
C PRO A 19 1.08 24.69 15.76
N THR A 20 2.28 25.26 15.60
CA THR A 20 2.57 26.63 16.04
C THR A 20 1.71 27.62 15.26
N ASP A 21 1.23 28.70 15.92
CA ASP A 21 0.33 29.70 15.32
C ASP A 21 0.85 30.24 13.96
N GLU A 22 2.17 30.33 13.79
CA GLU A 22 2.80 30.76 12.53
C GLU A 22 2.59 29.78 11.36
N LEU A 23 2.60 28.47 11.61
CA LEU A 23 2.38 27.44 10.59
C LEU A 23 0.89 27.20 10.32
N ILE A 24 0.03 27.53 11.28
CA ILE A 24 -1.44 27.53 11.10
C ILE A 24 -1.85 28.53 10.00
N HIS A 25 -1.13 29.64 9.82
CA HIS A 25 -1.46 30.70 8.86
C HIS A 25 -0.77 30.61 7.50
N ASN A 26 -0.03 29.53 7.22
CA ASN A 26 0.57 29.35 5.90
C ASN A 26 -0.46 28.72 4.93
N GLU A 27 -1.12 29.57 4.15
CA GLU A 27 -2.12 29.17 3.15
C GLU A 27 -1.56 28.19 2.10
N GLU A 28 -0.25 28.23 1.80
CA GLU A 28 0.39 27.31 0.85
C GLU A 28 0.44 25.86 1.38
N LEU A 29 0.48 25.67 2.70
CA LEU A 29 0.49 24.34 3.33
C LEU A 29 -0.92 23.74 3.44
N TRP A 30 -1.97 24.56 3.32
CA TRP A 30 -3.35 24.11 3.45
C TRP A 30 -3.80 23.29 2.25
N PHE A 31 -3.27 23.56 1.06
CA PHE A 31 -3.65 22.91 -0.19
C PHE A 31 -2.61 21.86 -0.62
N PRO A 32 -3.02 20.79 -1.31
CA PRO A 32 -2.10 19.88 -1.97
C PRO A 32 -1.41 20.57 -3.15
N SER A 33 -0.10 20.31 -3.32
CA SER A 33 0.61 20.67 -4.54
C SER A 33 0.25 19.68 -5.66
N TRP A 34 0.02 20.19 -6.87
CA TRP A 34 -0.36 19.37 -8.01
C TRP A 34 0.55 19.61 -9.24
N PRO A 35 1.10 18.54 -9.84
CA PRO A 35 1.16 17.16 -9.31
C PRO A 35 2.00 17.13 -8.02
N PRO A 36 1.78 16.14 -7.11
CA PRO A 36 2.64 16.02 -5.93
C PRO A 36 4.09 15.77 -6.38
N PRO A 37 5.12 15.93 -5.52
CA PRO A 37 6.50 15.65 -5.89
C PRO A 37 6.75 14.18 -6.23
N ASN A 38 7.86 13.92 -6.93
CA ASN A 38 8.23 12.55 -7.30
C ASN A 38 8.65 11.71 -6.08
N PRO A 39 8.68 10.37 -6.21
CA PRO A 39 8.90 9.50 -5.06
C PRO A 39 10.25 9.83 -4.41
N ARG A 40 11.30 10.00 -5.22
CA ARG A 40 12.64 10.33 -4.71
C ARG A 40 12.70 11.63 -3.92
N ALA A 41 12.02 12.68 -4.37
CA ALA A 41 11.97 13.95 -3.65
C ALA A 41 11.24 13.82 -2.30
N ILE A 42 10.12 13.10 -2.27
CA ILE A 42 9.40 12.83 -1.02
C ILE A 42 10.28 12.00 -0.07
N LEU A 43 10.98 10.99 -0.58
CA LEU A 43 11.83 10.11 0.21
C LEU A 43 13.08 10.83 0.73
N ALA A 44 13.65 11.77 -0.04
CA ALA A 44 14.82 12.54 0.35
C ALA A 44 14.54 13.46 1.55
N GLU A 45 13.33 14.00 1.63
CA GLU A 45 12.91 14.93 2.69
C GLU A 45 11.69 14.40 3.45
N ARG A 46 11.68 13.09 3.75
CA ARG A 46 10.49 12.38 4.25
C ARG A 46 9.87 13.02 5.49
N GLU A 47 10.67 13.37 6.48
CA GLU A 47 10.18 13.94 7.74
C GLU A 47 9.59 15.34 7.54
N ALA A 48 10.27 16.20 6.78
CA ALA A 48 9.76 17.52 6.42
C ALA A 48 8.48 17.43 5.59
N TYR A 49 8.42 16.46 4.66
CA TYR A 49 7.22 16.18 3.86
C TYR A 49 6.05 15.74 4.73
N ARG A 50 6.30 14.82 5.67
CA ARG A 50 5.32 14.34 6.64
C ARG A 50 4.84 15.48 7.53
N HIS A 51 5.73 16.35 7.99
CA HIS A 51 5.38 17.53 8.77
C HIS A 51 4.44 18.44 7.98
N ARG A 52 4.76 18.77 6.72
CA ARG A 52 3.87 19.52 5.82
C ARG A 52 2.49 18.88 5.66
N LEU A 53 2.42 17.55 5.50
CA LEU A 53 1.13 16.86 5.36
C LEU A 53 0.23 17.02 6.59
N ARG A 54 0.77 17.26 7.79
CA ARG A 54 -0.01 17.52 9.01
C ARG A 54 -0.83 18.82 8.92
N TYR A 55 -0.33 19.82 8.19
CA TYR A 55 -0.98 21.13 8.06
C TYR A 55 -1.97 21.21 6.89
N ARG A 56 -2.09 20.13 6.10
CA ARG A 56 -2.99 20.09 4.95
C ARG A 56 -4.45 20.09 5.42
N ARG A 57 -5.19 21.15 5.07
CA ARG A 57 -6.60 21.34 5.43
C ARG A 57 -7.55 20.91 4.32
N TYR A 58 -7.12 21.04 3.06
CA TYR A 58 -7.94 20.79 1.89
C TYR A 58 -7.46 19.56 1.12
N ARG A 59 -8.42 18.87 0.48
CA ARG A 59 -8.18 17.64 -0.29
C ARG A 59 -7.89 17.88 -1.77
N ALA A 60 -8.26 19.06 -2.26
CA ALA A 60 -8.10 19.51 -3.64
C ALA A 60 -7.23 20.78 -3.67
N PRO A 61 -6.51 21.03 -4.78
CA PRO A 61 -5.78 22.28 -4.99
C PRO A 61 -6.68 23.51 -4.89
N GLU A 62 -6.06 24.67 -4.65
CA GLU A 62 -6.78 25.93 -4.54
C GLU A 62 -7.62 26.24 -5.80
N GLY A 63 -8.83 26.76 -5.60
CA GLY A 63 -9.76 27.10 -6.67
C GLY A 63 -10.57 25.92 -7.23
N ILE A 64 -10.30 24.68 -6.81
CA ILE A 64 -11.05 23.49 -7.22
C ILE A 64 -12.13 23.20 -6.16
N ILE A 65 -13.34 23.69 -6.42
CA ILE A 65 -14.49 23.58 -5.50
C ILE A 65 -15.34 22.33 -5.80
N GLU A 66 -15.29 21.84 -7.05
CA GLU A 66 -16.04 20.66 -7.45
C GLU A 66 -15.35 19.38 -6.95
N ASP A 67 -15.77 18.91 -5.78
CA ASP A 67 -15.65 17.50 -5.41
C ASP A 67 -16.67 16.67 -6.21
N SER A 68 -16.54 16.75 -7.53
CA SER A 68 -17.48 16.13 -8.45
C SER A 68 -16.98 14.71 -8.74
N PRO A 69 -17.72 13.67 -8.33
CA PRO A 69 -17.43 12.31 -8.75
C PRO A 69 -17.61 12.12 -10.27
N LEU A 70 -18.13 13.11 -11.02
CA LEU A 70 -18.25 13.04 -12.49
C LEU A 70 -16.95 13.45 -13.20
N TYR A 71 -16.11 14.29 -12.58
CA TYR A 71 -14.85 14.73 -13.16
C TYR A 71 -13.70 13.87 -12.62
N GLY A 72 -12.95 13.25 -13.53
CA GLY A 72 -11.87 12.31 -13.21
C GLY A 72 -10.76 12.87 -12.32
N LEU A 73 -10.66 14.19 -12.20
CA LEU A 73 -9.66 14.88 -11.39
C LEU A 73 -9.79 14.56 -9.89
N SER A 74 -11.00 14.59 -9.28
CA SER A 74 -11.19 14.22 -7.86
C SER A 74 -10.68 12.80 -7.55
N ARG A 75 -10.87 11.89 -8.51
CA ARG A 75 -10.44 10.48 -8.38
C ARG A 75 -8.93 10.32 -8.44
N LEU A 76 -8.32 11.00 -9.42
CA LEU A 76 -6.89 11.02 -9.58
C LEU A 76 -6.22 11.68 -8.36
N TYR A 77 -6.80 12.76 -7.82
CA TYR A 77 -6.35 13.40 -6.58
C TYR A 77 -6.36 12.42 -5.39
N GLY A 78 -7.40 11.60 -5.25
CA GLY A 78 -7.47 10.58 -4.19
C GLY A 78 -6.32 9.57 -4.23
N LEU A 79 -5.98 9.09 -5.43
CA LEU A 79 -4.85 8.17 -5.61
C LEU A 79 -3.51 8.83 -5.29
N PHE A 80 -3.31 10.08 -5.73
CA PHE A 80 -2.09 10.82 -5.42
C PHE A 80 -1.95 11.14 -3.94
N ARG A 81 -3.04 11.45 -3.23
CA ARG A 81 -2.99 11.63 -1.77
C ARG A 81 -2.57 10.34 -1.08
N LEU A 82 -3.12 9.20 -1.46
CA LEU A 82 -2.72 7.91 -0.90
C LEU A 82 -1.23 7.63 -1.17
N TYR A 83 -0.77 7.86 -2.40
CA TYR A 83 0.63 7.77 -2.76
C TYR A 83 1.53 8.65 -1.88
N GLU A 84 1.15 9.92 -1.65
CA GLU A 84 1.90 10.81 -0.76
C GLU A 84 1.95 10.29 0.68
N GLN A 85 0.84 9.76 1.20
CA GLN A 85 0.81 9.20 2.56
C GLN A 85 1.71 7.97 2.69
N ILE A 86 1.76 7.12 1.66
CA ILE A 86 2.63 5.93 1.61
C ILE A 86 4.10 6.36 1.57
N MET A 87 4.46 7.31 0.69
CA MET A 87 5.86 7.76 0.56
C MET A 87 6.36 8.50 1.80
N ALA A 88 5.49 9.26 2.46
CA ALA A 88 5.78 9.98 3.69
C ALA A 88 5.76 9.09 4.95
N ASP A 89 5.43 7.80 4.83
CA ASP A 89 5.26 6.85 5.93
C ASP A 89 4.28 7.36 7.01
N TYR A 90 3.20 8.03 6.58
CA TYR A 90 2.21 8.60 7.48
C TYR A 90 1.03 7.64 7.70
N VAL A 91 1.29 6.53 8.38
CA VAL A 91 0.37 5.38 8.52
C VAL A 91 -1.04 5.76 9.01
N ILE A 92 -1.15 6.65 9.99
CA ILE A 92 -2.46 7.07 10.54
C ILE A 92 -3.28 7.80 9.48
N ASN A 93 -2.67 8.76 8.77
CA ASN A 93 -3.38 9.53 7.76
C ASN A 93 -3.60 8.73 6.48
N MET A 94 -2.68 7.81 6.14
CA MET A 94 -2.86 6.80 5.09
C MET A 94 -4.12 5.97 5.34
N ARG A 95 -4.34 5.50 6.58
CA ARG A 95 -5.56 4.75 6.94
C ARG A 95 -6.82 5.61 6.71
N ASN A 96 -6.81 6.87 7.12
CA ASN A 96 -7.96 7.77 6.95
C ASN A 96 -8.24 8.03 5.45
N GLU A 97 -7.22 8.20 4.63
CA GLU A 97 -7.38 8.34 3.17
C GLU A 97 -7.89 7.05 2.52
N LEU A 98 -7.40 5.88 2.95
CA LEU A 98 -7.88 4.57 2.49
C LEU A 98 -9.36 4.37 2.83
N GLU A 99 -9.78 4.75 4.04
CA GLU A 99 -11.16 4.66 4.48
C GLU A 99 -12.08 5.52 3.60
N VAL A 100 -11.71 6.78 3.34
CA VAL A 100 -12.49 7.66 2.45
C VAL A 100 -12.54 7.12 1.02
N PHE A 101 -11.40 6.60 0.53
CA PHE A 101 -11.32 5.97 -0.78
C PHE A 101 -12.29 4.77 -0.87
N TRP A 102 -12.35 3.93 0.17
CA TRP A 102 -13.18 2.72 0.22
C TRP A 102 -14.68 3.01 0.34
N TRP A 103 -15.07 4.01 1.14
CA TRP A 103 -16.48 4.35 1.35
C TRP A 103 -17.11 5.08 0.18
N THR A 104 -16.30 5.76 -0.61
CA THR A 104 -16.80 6.48 -1.78
C THR A 104 -16.96 5.50 -2.95
N ARG A 105 -18.01 5.65 -3.77
CA ARG A 105 -18.26 4.77 -4.93
C ARG A 105 -17.55 5.32 -6.17
N TRP A 106 -16.50 4.64 -6.61
CA TRP A 106 -15.74 5.05 -7.80
C TRP A 106 -15.55 3.85 -8.74
N PRO A 107 -16.10 3.89 -9.95
CA PRO A 107 -15.73 2.92 -10.98
C PRO A 107 -14.28 3.16 -11.40
N VAL A 108 -13.40 2.19 -11.12
CA VAL A 108 -11.96 2.23 -11.46
C VAL A 108 -11.74 2.51 -12.94
N CYS A 109 -12.61 2.01 -13.81
CA CYS A 109 -12.55 2.24 -15.27
C CYS A 109 -12.74 3.69 -15.71
N ASN A 110 -13.25 4.56 -14.83
CA ASN A 110 -13.47 5.97 -15.13
C ASN A 110 -12.43 6.88 -14.45
N ILE A 111 -11.35 6.32 -13.91
CA ILE A 111 -10.20 7.10 -13.45
C ILE A 111 -9.40 7.47 -14.69
N PRO A 112 -9.22 8.77 -14.99
CA PRO A 112 -8.46 9.18 -16.15
C PRO A 112 -7.01 8.76 -15.98
N ASP A 113 -6.38 8.39 -17.08
CA ASP A 113 -4.94 8.21 -17.12
C ASP A 113 -4.26 9.55 -16.75
N PRO A 114 -3.35 9.59 -15.76
CA PRO A 114 -2.58 10.79 -15.45
C PRO A 114 -1.70 11.30 -16.62
N GLY A 115 -1.51 10.52 -17.68
CA GLY A 115 -0.74 10.88 -18.87
C GLY A 115 0.77 11.00 -18.64
N GLU A 116 1.51 11.41 -19.68
CA GLU A 116 2.97 11.70 -19.65
C GLU A 116 3.37 12.85 -18.69
N GLN A 117 2.39 13.52 -18.07
CA GLN A 117 2.59 14.69 -17.20
C GLN A 117 3.19 14.33 -15.83
N VAL A 118 3.35 13.04 -15.56
CA VAL A 118 3.72 12.53 -14.25
C VAL A 118 4.94 11.64 -14.42
N ASP A 119 6.11 12.21 -14.10
CA ASP A 119 7.42 11.57 -13.90
C ASP A 119 7.51 10.05 -14.22
N PRO A 120 8.43 9.60 -15.10
CA PRO A 120 8.62 8.18 -15.41
C PRO A 120 8.67 7.25 -14.19
N GLU A 121 9.17 7.73 -13.04
CA GLU A 121 9.21 6.98 -11.79
C GLU A 121 7.81 6.62 -11.25
N ARG A 122 6.81 7.46 -11.51
CA ARG A 122 5.40 7.23 -11.12
C ARG A 122 4.67 6.32 -12.11
N TYR A 123 5.12 6.31 -13.36
CA TYR A 123 4.57 5.48 -14.42
C TYR A 123 5.20 4.08 -14.48
N THR A 124 6.04 3.70 -13.50
CA THR A 124 6.64 2.36 -13.41
C THR A 124 5.61 1.23 -13.33
N ALA A 125 4.33 1.51 -13.06
CA ALA A 125 3.22 0.57 -13.23
C ALA A 125 2.97 0.15 -14.70
N SER A 126 3.42 0.94 -15.68
CA SER A 126 3.41 0.60 -17.11
C SER A 126 4.58 -0.30 -17.53
N THR A 127 5.59 -0.45 -16.66
CA THR A 127 6.67 -1.40 -16.90
C THR A 127 6.03 -2.78 -17.04
N PRO A 128 6.30 -3.54 -18.11
CA PRO A 128 5.71 -4.86 -18.27
C PRO A 128 6.02 -5.68 -17.02
N LYS A 129 4.99 -6.33 -16.46
CA LYS A 129 5.16 -7.19 -15.28
C LYS A 129 6.27 -8.19 -15.57
N LYS A 130 7.37 -8.08 -14.83
CA LYS A 130 8.42 -9.09 -14.85
C LYS A 130 7.96 -10.23 -13.94
N TYR A 131 7.38 -11.24 -14.55
CA TYR A 131 6.99 -12.45 -13.82
C TYR A 131 8.24 -13.28 -13.49
N GLU A 132 8.16 -14.03 -12.40
CA GLU A 132 9.21 -14.97 -12.04
C GLU A 132 9.06 -16.26 -12.85
N GLU A 133 10.17 -16.71 -13.42
CA GLU A 133 10.26 -18.04 -14.03
C GLU A 133 10.65 -19.06 -12.97
N VAL A 134 10.22 -20.30 -13.19
CA VAL A 134 10.62 -21.42 -12.32
C VAL A 134 12.15 -21.57 -12.36
N PRO A 135 12.86 -21.58 -11.21
CA PRO A 135 14.31 -21.75 -11.21
C PRO A 135 14.74 -23.07 -11.85
N ALA A 136 15.74 -23.03 -12.75
CA ALA A 136 16.18 -24.20 -13.54
C ALA A 136 16.64 -25.40 -12.70
N TRP A 137 17.04 -25.20 -11.44
CA TRP A 137 17.42 -26.30 -10.56
C TRP A 137 16.23 -27.18 -10.15
N THR A 138 15.01 -26.63 -10.11
CA THR A 138 13.81 -27.34 -9.66
C THR A 138 13.38 -28.44 -10.64
N GLU A 139 13.66 -28.27 -11.94
CA GLU A 139 13.42 -29.30 -12.95
C GLU A 139 14.24 -30.57 -12.69
N LYS A 140 15.47 -30.39 -12.18
CA LYS A 140 16.43 -31.48 -11.91
C LYS A 140 16.10 -32.29 -10.67
N VAL A 141 15.21 -31.79 -9.80
CA VAL A 141 14.82 -32.48 -8.57
C VAL A 141 13.94 -33.69 -8.92
N ALA A 142 14.37 -34.89 -8.56
CA ALA A 142 13.56 -36.09 -8.75
C ALA A 142 12.26 -36.02 -7.91
N PRO A 143 11.16 -36.65 -8.36
CA PRO A 143 9.95 -36.77 -7.56
C PRO A 143 10.21 -37.49 -6.23
N LEU A 144 9.41 -37.19 -5.21
CA LEU A 144 9.50 -37.87 -3.92
C LEU A 144 9.13 -39.35 -4.08
N LYS A 145 9.83 -40.22 -3.35
CA LYS A 145 9.55 -41.68 -3.36
C LYS A 145 8.19 -42.00 -2.76
N GLU A 146 7.81 -41.26 -1.73
CA GLU A 146 6.54 -41.39 -1.02
C GLU A 146 5.69 -40.14 -1.26
N LEU A 147 4.37 -40.32 -1.30
CA LEU A 147 3.43 -39.22 -1.49
C LEU A 147 3.50 -38.27 -0.31
N LEU A 148 3.92 -37.02 -0.56
CA LEU A 148 3.84 -35.96 0.44
C LEU A 148 2.49 -35.27 0.34
N HIS A 149 1.66 -35.40 1.37
CA HIS A 149 0.39 -34.69 1.46
C HIS A 149 0.54 -33.41 2.31
N ILE A 150 0.26 -32.25 1.70
CA ILE A 150 0.27 -30.95 2.37
C ILE A 150 -1.17 -30.52 2.64
N PRO A 151 -1.64 -30.51 3.91
CA PRO A 151 -3.00 -30.11 4.24
C PRO A 151 -3.21 -28.60 4.05
N HIS A 152 -4.44 -28.19 3.74
CA HIS A 152 -4.82 -26.78 3.65
C HIS A 152 -5.93 -26.41 4.64
N SER A 153 -6.08 -25.12 4.93
CA SER A 153 -7.12 -24.59 5.83
C SER A 153 -8.21 -23.79 5.11
N GLN A 154 -8.35 -23.96 3.79
CA GLN A 154 -9.35 -23.24 3.00
C GLN A 154 -10.78 -23.46 3.54
N PRO A 155 -11.52 -22.39 3.86
CA PRO A 155 -12.90 -22.51 4.32
C PRO A 155 -13.79 -23.17 3.26
N CYS A 156 -14.70 -24.03 3.69
CA CYS A 156 -15.70 -24.70 2.83
C CYS A 156 -15.14 -25.64 1.75
N THR A 157 -13.84 -25.94 1.76
CA THR A 157 -13.20 -26.90 0.84
C THR A 157 -12.69 -28.09 1.64
N GLY A 158 -13.06 -29.32 1.25
CA GLY A 158 -12.53 -30.55 1.85
C GLY A 158 -11.03 -30.73 1.56
N GLN A 159 -10.34 -31.57 2.35
CA GLN A 159 -8.94 -31.91 2.04
C GLN A 159 -8.84 -32.67 0.72
N LEU A 160 -7.73 -32.45 0.02
CA LEU A 160 -7.41 -33.22 -1.18
C LEU A 160 -7.17 -34.69 -0.82
N THR A 161 -7.69 -35.59 -1.64
CA THR A 161 -7.57 -37.06 -1.40
C THR A 161 -6.78 -37.78 -2.48
N SER A 162 -6.54 -37.14 -3.62
CA SER A 162 -5.90 -37.74 -4.79
C SER A 162 -5.13 -36.69 -5.58
N LEU A 163 -4.05 -37.12 -6.23
CA LEU A 163 -3.23 -36.31 -7.13
C LEU A 163 -3.97 -35.86 -8.39
N GLU A 164 -5.09 -36.53 -8.70
CA GLU A 164 -5.93 -36.28 -9.87
C GLU A 164 -7.02 -35.25 -9.58
N ASP A 165 -7.12 -34.75 -8.34
CA ASP A 165 -8.08 -33.74 -7.97
C ASP A 165 -7.90 -32.47 -8.83
N LYS A 166 -9.01 -31.86 -9.25
CA LYS A 166 -9.03 -30.64 -10.06
C LYS A 166 -8.34 -29.47 -9.36
N ASP A 167 -8.36 -29.48 -8.03
CA ASP A 167 -7.82 -28.43 -7.17
C ASP A 167 -6.35 -28.70 -6.80
N ALA A 168 -5.82 -29.89 -7.13
CA ALA A 168 -4.41 -30.23 -6.95
C ALA A 168 -3.51 -29.52 -7.99
N ASP A 169 -2.32 -29.13 -7.56
CA ASP A 169 -1.37 -28.44 -8.43
C ASP A 169 -0.65 -29.41 -9.40
N PRO A 170 -0.63 -29.13 -10.71
CA PRO A 170 0.01 -30.01 -11.70
C PRO A 170 1.54 -30.05 -11.59
N HIS A 171 2.20 -29.01 -11.07
CA HIS A 171 3.65 -29.00 -10.87
C HIS A 171 4.03 -29.85 -9.65
N PHE A 172 3.27 -29.74 -8.55
CA PHE A 172 3.47 -30.59 -7.39
C PHE A 172 3.12 -32.05 -7.66
N ARG A 173 2.09 -32.31 -8.49
CA ARG A 173 1.78 -33.67 -8.95
C ARG A 173 2.97 -34.36 -9.61
N LYS A 174 3.71 -33.67 -10.48
CA LYS A 174 4.93 -34.20 -11.13
C LYS A 174 6.02 -34.57 -10.12
N LYS A 175 5.99 -34.02 -8.91
CA LYS A 175 6.97 -34.26 -7.84
C LYS A 175 6.45 -35.22 -6.76
N ASN A 176 5.30 -35.86 -6.97
CA ASN A 176 4.63 -36.73 -5.99
C ASN A 176 4.25 -35.98 -4.69
N ILE A 177 3.79 -34.75 -4.85
CA ILE A 177 3.31 -33.89 -3.76
C ILE A 177 1.83 -33.57 -4.02
N LEU A 178 0.97 -33.86 -3.05
CA LEU A 178 -0.45 -33.52 -3.05
C LEU A 178 -0.67 -32.23 -2.25
N ALA A 179 -0.91 -31.14 -2.96
CA ALA A 179 -1.15 -29.82 -2.39
C ALA A 179 -2.10 -29.02 -3.29
N ILE A 180 -2.87 -28.12 -2.67
CA ILE A 180 -3.74 -27.19 -3.41
C ILE A 180 -2.88 -26.23 -4.22
N ARG A 181 -3.40 -25.81 -5.38
CA ARG A 181 -2.73 -24.80 -6.22
C ARG A 181 -2.42 -23.54 -5.39
N PRO A 182 -1.14 -23.18 -5.20
CA PRO A 182 -0.81 -21.95 -4.52
C PRO A 182 -1.24 -20.75 -5.38
N ASN A 183 -1.61 -19.64 -4.74
CA ASN A 183 -1.90 -18.37 -5.42
C ASN A 183 -0.61 -17.66 -5.87
N ILE A 184 0.34 -18.42 -6.39
CA ILE A 184 1.63 -17.96 -6.92
C ILE A 184 1.68 -18.47 -8.36
N HIS A 185 1.66 -17.54 -9.31
CA HIS A 185 1.79 -17.85 -10.73
C HIS A 185 3.24 -17.60 -11.16
N PHE A 186 3.98 -18.67 -11.42
CA PHE A 186 5.19 -18.62 -12.23
C PHE A 186 4.78 -18.62 -13.71
N VAL A 187 5.46 -17.83 -14.54
CA VAL A 187 5.30 -17.90 -16.01
C VAL A 187 6.31 -18.85 -16.63
#